data_AF-A0A4Y8C7Y1-F1
#
_entry.id   AF-A0A4Y8C7Y1-F1
#
_cell.length_a   1.000
_cell.length_b   1.000
_cell.length_c   1.000
_cell.angle_alpha   90.00
_cell.angle_beta   90.00
_cell.angle_gamma   90.00
#
_symmetry.space_group_name_H-M   'P 1'
#
loop_
_entity.id
_entity.type
_entity.pdbx_description
1 polymer ?
#
loop_
_entity_poly.entity_id
_entity_poly.type
_entity_poly.pdbx_seq_one_letter_code
_entity_poly.pdbx_strand_id
1 'polypeptide(L)'
;ADLILPSAMIYEKWGAYGNAERRTQHWKQQVLPVGAAMSDTWQILEFAKRFKLKEVWKEQKVDNKLTLPSVLEEAKAMGYSEDDTLFDVLFANKEAKSFNPNDAIAKGFDNTDV
;
A
#
# COMPACT_ATOMS: atom_id res chain seq x y z
N ALA A 1 -15.21 17.98 2.66
CA ALA A 1 -14.43 16.88 3.23
C ALA A 1 -14.56 16.96 4.73
N ASP A 2 -14.71 15.82 5.40
CA ASP A 2 -14.89 15.76 6.86
C ASP A 2 -13.58 15.42 7.59
N LEU A 3 -12.58 14.94 6.86
CA LEU A 3 -11.20 14.73 7.30
C LEU A 3 -10.25 15.16 6.17
N ILE A 4 -9.18 15.88 6.51
CA ILE A 4 -8.12 16.29 5.58
C ILE A 4 -6.79 15.82 6.16
N LEU A 5 -6.05 15.02 5.39
CA LEU A 5 -4.71 14.55 5.74
C LEU A 5 -3.68 15.30 4.88
N PRO A 6 -2.56 15.76 5.45
CA PRO A 6 -1.49 16.38 4.68
C PRO A 6 -0.76 15.31 3.86
N SER A 7 -0.70 15.48 2.54
CA SER A 7 -0.06 14.52 1.61
C SER A 7 1.24 15.07 1.03
N ALA A 8 2.28 14.24 1.00
CA ALA A 8 3.54 14.54 0.30
C ALA A 8 3.35 14.52 -1.23
N MET A 9 3.80 15.57 -1.91
CA MET A 9 3.54 15.80 -3.34
C MET A 9 4.79 15.69 -4.21
N ILE A 10 4.62 15.12 -5.41
CA ILE A 10 5.60 15.07 -6.50
C ILE A 10 7.01 14.70 -6.03
N TYR A 11 7.89 15.68 -5.84
CA TYR A 11 9.31 15.51 -5.50
C TYR A 11 9.56 15.30 -4.00
N GLU A 12 8.54 15.44 -3.17
CA GLU A 12 8.56 15.09 -1.74
C GLU A 12 8.50 13.57 -1.51
N LYS A 13 8.34 12.77 -2.56
CA LYS A 13 8.26 11.30 -2.50
C LYS A 13 8.88 10.65 -3.72
N TRP A 14 9.09 9.34 -3.64
CA TRP A 14 9.45 8.55 -4.82
C TRP A 14 8.24 8.36 -5.73
N GLY A 15 8.43 8.39 -7.05
CA GLY A 15 7.29 8.30 -7.96
C GLY A 15 7.62 7.99 -9.40
N ALA A 16 6.54 7.65 -10.12
CA ALA A 16 6.57 7.37 -11.54
C ALA A 16 5.29 7.85 -12.23
N TYR A 17 5.42 8.34 -13.46
CA TYR A 17 4.29 8.70 -14.32
C TYR A 17 4.47 8.17 -15.74
N GLY A 18 3.35 7.82 -16.36
CA GLY A 18 3.26 7.51 -17.79
C GLY A 18 2.79 8.74 -18.58
N ASN A 19 3.45 9.08 -19.68
CA ASN A 19 3.04 10.16 -20.55
C ASN A 19 2.15 9.67 -21.72
N ALA A 20 1.68 10.60 -22.55
CA ALA A 20 0.78 10.32 -23.68
C ALA A 20 1.35 9.34 -24.73
N GLU A 21 2.67 9.21 -24.82
CA GLU A 21 3.35 8.28 -25.74
C GLU A 21 3.71 6.93 -25.07
N ARG A 22 3.08 6.61 -23.92
CA ARG A 22 3.31 5.37 -23.15
C ARG A 22 4.72 5.26 -22.57
N ARG A 23 5.43 6.38 -22.39
CA ARG A 23 6.74 6.39 -21.71
C ARG A 23 6.55 6.51 -20.21
N THR A 24 7.04 5.51 -19.49
CA THR A 24 7.17 5.54 -18.04
C THR A 24 8.42 6.31 -17.63
N GLN A 25 8.26 7.27 -16.73
CA GLN A 25 9.33 8.10 -16.19
C GLN A 25 9.29 8.02 -14.67
N HIS A 26 10.44 7.69 -14.06
CA HIS A 26 10.61 7.65 -12.60
C HIS A 26 11.45 8.84 -12.15
N TRP A 27 11.23 9.32 -10.93
CA TRP A 27 12.08 10.31 -10.27
C TRP A 27 12.35 9.86 -8.83
N LYS A 28 13.52 10.21 -8.30
CA LYS A 28 13.89 10.08 -6.88
C LYS A 28 13.19 11.14 -6.03
N GLN A 29 12.96 10.88 -4.75
CA GLN A 29 12.62 11.97 -3.82
C GLN A 29 13.76 12.99 -3.85
N GLN A 30 13.41 14.27 -4.00
CA GLN A 30 14.39 15.37 -4.11
C GLN A 30 14.36 16.28 -2.88
N VAL A 31 13.23 16.34 -2.19
CA VAL A 31 13.02 17.18 -1.01
C VAL A 31 12.20 16.44 0.04
N LEU A 32 12.27 16.91 1.29
CA LEU A 32 11.46 16.37 2.37
C LEU A 32 10.06 17.00 2.37
N PRO A 33 9.01 16.25 2.70
CA PRO A 33 7.68 16.81 2.90
C PRO A 33 7.65 17.77 4.08
N VAL A 34 6.76 18.77 4.01
CA VAL A 34 6.60 19.77 5.08
C VAL A 34 5.76 19.23 6.24
N GLY A 35 6.24 19.41 7.47
CA GLY A 35 5.51 19.08 8.68
C GLY A 35 5.34 17.58 8.85
N ALA A 36 4.08 17.12 8.94
CA ALA A 36 3.72 15.71 9.11
C ALA A 36 3.08 15.10 7.84
N ALA A 37 3.34 15.70 6.67
CA ALA A 37 2.81 15.18 5.42
C ALA A 37 3.47 13.83 5.06
N MET A 38 2.64 12.85 4.70
CA MET A 38 3.08 11.51 4.27
C MET A 38 2.57 11.22 2.86
N SER A 39 3.27 10.38 2.10
CA SER A 39 2.85 10.04 0.74
C SER A 39 1.48 9.34 0.74
N ASP A 40 0.72 9.50 -0.35
CA ASP A 40 -0.56 8.80 -0.49
C ASP A 40 -0.37 7.27 -0.45
N THR A 41 0.76 6.78 -0.98
CA THR A 41 1.14 5.35 -0.91
C THR A 41 1.33 4.92 0.53
N TRP A 42 2.08 5.68 1.33
CA TRP A 42 2.26 5.40 2.76
C TRP A 42 0.92 5.38 3.49
N GLN A 43 0.05 6.37 3.23
CA GLN A 43 -1.27 6.45 3.87
C GLN A 43 -2.13 5.22 3.54
N ILE A 44 -2.14 4.77 2.28
CA ILE A 44 -2.86 3.57 1.85
C ILE A 44 -2.32 2.31 2.57
N LEU A 45 -1.00 2.17 2.63
CA LEU A 45 -0.36 1.01 3.26
C LEU A 45 -0.57 0.96 4.77
N GLU A 46 -0.45 2.09 5.47
CA GLU A 46 -0.74 2.16 6.91
C GLU A 46 -2.21 1.93 7.23
N PHE A 47 -3.12 2.41 6.37
CA PHE A 47 -4.54 2.17 6.55
C PHE A 47 -4.89 0.69 6.34
N ALA A 48 -4.24 0.00 5.41
CA ALA A 48 -4.44 -1.43 5.17
C ALA A 48 -4.13 -2.30 6.41
N LYS A 49 -3.23 -1.86 7.31
CA LYS A 49 -2.94 -2.55 8.58
C LYS A 49 -4.12 -2.53 9.57
N ARG A 50 -5.14 -1.70 9.34
CA ARG A 50 -6.32 -1.57 10.21
C ARG A 50 -7.43 -2.57 9.92
N PHE A 51 -7.34 -3.30 8.81
CA PHE A 51 -8.35 -4.25 8.38
C PHE A 51 -7.84 -5.67 8.53
N LYS A 52 -8.53 -6.47 9.33
CA LYS A 52 -8.28 -7.91 9.46
C LYS A 52 -9.00 -8.69 8.38
N LEU A 53 -8.46 -9.84 7.98
CA LEU A 53 -9.08 -10.66 6.92
C LEU A 53 -10.53 -11.01 7.24
N LYS A 54 -10.86 -11.38 8.48
CA LYS A 54 -12.25 -11.68 8.89
C LYS A 54 -13.24 -10.52 8.70
N GLU A 55 -12.75 -9.29 8.64
CA GLU A 55 -13.60 -8.11 8.47
C GLU A 55 -13.92 -7.88 6.98
N VAL A 56 -12.96 -8.18 6.09
CA VAL A 56 -13.01 -7.81 4.67
C VAL A 56 -13.18 -8.97 3.71
N TRP A 57 -12.89 -10.21 4.12
CA TRP A 57 -12.94 -11.42 3.28
C TRP A 57 -14.02 -12.43 3.69
N LYS A 58 -14.83 -12.08 4.69
CA LYS A 58 -16.07 -12.80 5.01
C LYS A 58 -17.09 -12.67 3.88
N GLU A 59 -18.19 -13.42 3.99
CA GLU A 59 -19.33 -13.23 3.10
C GLU A 59 -19.83 -11.78 3.15
N GLN A 60 -20.04 -11.17 1.98
CA GLN A 60 -20.50 -9.78 1.86
C GLN A 60 -21.68 -9.69 0.91
N LYS A 61 -22.81 -9.21 1.41
CA LYS A 61 -23.94 -8.86 0.57
C LYS A 61 -23.70 -7.50 -0.06
N VAL A 62 -23.54 -7.46 -1.39
CA VAL A 62 -23.30 -6.22 -2.14
C VAL A 62 -24.63 -5.53 -2.44
N ASP A 63 -25.61 -6.30 -2.94
CA ASP A 63 -26.96 -5.83 -3.20
C ASP A 63 -27.97 -6.99 -3.09
N ASN A 64 -29.17 -6.84 -3.66
CA ASN A 64 -30.21 -7.87 -3.62
C ASN A 64 -29.95 -9.08 -4.54
N LYS A 65 -29.02 -8.97 -5.49
CA LYS A 65 -28.72 -9.99 -6.50
C LYS A 65 -27.35 -10.63 -6.30
N LEU A 66 -26.44 -9.94 -5.62
CA LEU A 66 -25.06 -10.38 -5.45
C LEU A 66 -24.68 -10.46 -3.97
N THR A 67 -24.35 -11.66 -3.54
CA THR A 67 -23.61 -11.95 -2.32
C THR A 67 -22.26 -12.56 -2.72
N LEU A 68 -21.17 -11.92 -2.29
CA LEU A 68 -19.82 -12.45 -2.45
C LEU A 68 -19.61 -13.53 -1.38
N PRO A 69 -19.16 -14.74 -1.75
CA PRO A 69 -18.88 -15.79 -0.78
C PRO A 69 -17.70 -15.40 0.12
N SER A 70 -17.65 -15.98 1.32
CA SER A 70 -16.45 -15.92 2.16
C SER A 70 -15.29 -16.64 1.48
N VAL A 71 -14.08 -16.07 1.61
CA VAL A 71 -12.83 -16.69 1.13
C VAL A 71 -11.83 -16.95 2.26
N LEU A 72 -12.31 -16.96 3.51
CA LEU A 72 -11.48 -17.13 4.71
C LEU A 72 -10.89 -18.54 4.83
N GLU A 73 -11.60 -19.57 4.36
CA GLU A 73 -11.11 -20.95 4.44
C GLU A 73 -9.95 -21.17 3.46
N GLU A 74 -10.02 -20.56 2.28
CA GLU A 74 -8.93 -20.54 1.30
C GLU A 74 -7.72 -19.77 1.85
N ALA A 75 -7.95 -18.63 2.52
CA ALA A 75 -6.88 -17.88 3.18
C ALA A 75 -6.17 -18.71 4.25
N LYS A 76 -6.94 -19.45 5.08
CA LYS A 76 -6.39 -20.40 6.06
C LYS A 76 -5.59 -21.52 5.41
N ALA A 77 -6.08 -22.08 4.30
CA ALA A 77 -5.36 -23.11 3.54
C ALA A 77 -4.03 -22.59 2.96
N MET A 78 -3.92 -21.29 2.69
CA MET A 78 -2.68 -20.62 2.31
C MET A 78 -1.76 -20.29 3.50
N GLY A 79 -2.19 -20.54 4.73
CA GLY A 79 -1.42 -20.33 5.95
C GLY A 79 -1.63 -18.96 6.61
N TYR A 80 -2.66 -18.21 6.22
CA TYR A 80 -3.01 -16.94 6.86
C TYR A 80 -4.00 -17.13 8.01
N SER A 81 -3.87 -16.32 9.05
CA SER A 81 -4.83 -16.21 10.14
C SER A 81 -5.95 -15.24 9.76
N GLU A 82 -7.15 -15.47 10.27
CA GLU A 82 -8.26 -14.52 10.19
C GLU A 82 -7.96 -13.16 10.84
N ASP A 83 -7.00 -13.13 11.78
CA ASP A 83 -6.53 -11.93 12.46
C ASP A 83 -5.35 -11.25 11.76
N ASP A 84 -4.79 -11.85 10.70
CA ASP A 84 -3.81 -11.18 9.85
C ASP A 84 -4.44 -9.95 9.19
N THR A 85 -3.63 -8.93 8.92
CA THR A 85 -4.12 -7.71 8.29
C THR A 85 -4.07 -7.81 6.77
N LEU A 86 -4.85 -6.96 6.09
CA LEU A 86 -4.78 -6.85 4.64
C LEU A 86 -3.37 -6.47 4.17
N PHE A 87 -2.63 -5.70 4.98
CA PHE A 87 -1.24 -5.36 4.72
C PHE A 87 -0.33 -6.60 4.74
N ASP A 88 -0.52 -7.50 5.71
CA ASP A 88 0.32 -8.69 5.86
C ASP A 88 0.26 -9.59 4.62
N VAL A 89 -0.94 -9.74 4.06
CA VAL A 89 -1.18 -10.59 2.90
C VAL A 89 -0.75 -9.94 1.59
N LEU A 90 -1.15 -8.68 1.36
CA LEU A 90 -0.92 -8.02 0.07
C LEU A 90 0.49 -7.44 -0.09
N PHE A 91 1.09 -6.94 1.00
CA PHE A 91 2.30 -6.11 0.92
C PHE A 91 3.44 -6.62 1.80
N ALA A 92 3.18 -7.43 2.83
CA ALA A 92 4.21 -7.99 3.72
C ALA A 92 4.46 -9.49 3.50
N ASN A 93 4.21 -9.99 2.29
CA ASN A 93 4.47 -11.38 1.91
C ASN A 93 5.97 -11.67 1.73
N LYS A 94 6.33 -12.95 1.51
CA LYS A 94 7.73 -13.40 1.40
C LYS A 94 8.49 -12.72 0.27
N GLU A 95 7.85 -12.50 -0.87
CA GLU A 95 8.47 -11.85 -2.04
C GLU A 95 8.72 -10.37 -1.74
N ALA A 96 7.72 -9.64 -1.26
CA ALA A 96 7.86 -8.23 -0.93
C ALA A 96 8.96 -7.98 0.13
N LYS A 97 9.06 -8.86 1.14
CA LYS A 97 10.11 -8.80 2.17
C LYS A 97 11.52 -9.16 1.66
N SER A 98 11.65 -9.70 0.46
CA SER A 98 12.96 -10.03 -0.13
C SER A 98 13.69 -8.81 -0.71
N PHE A 99 12.96 -7.72 -0.97
CA PHE A 99 13.54 -6.48 -1.46
C PHE A 99 14.18 -5.69 -0.31
N ASN A 100 15.47 -5.37 -0.45
CA ASN A 100 16.21 -4.61 0.56
C ASN A 100 16.02 -3.11 0.31
N PRO A 101 15.68 -2.31 1.33
CA PRO A 101 15.61 -0.86 1.19
C PRO A 101 16.95 -0.19 0.86
N ASN A 102 18.08 -0.84 1.20
CA ASN A 102 19.42 -0.35 0.90
C ASN A 102 19.85 -0.67 -0.54
N ASP A 103 19.13 -0.13 -1.52
CA ASP A 103 19.46 -0.27 -2.94
C ASP A 103 20.55 0.72 -3.37
N ALA A 104 21.49 0.28 -4.22
CA ALA A 104 22.55 1.13 -4.75
C ALA A 104 22.03 2.35 -5.54
N ILE A 105 20.86 2.22 -6.18
CA ILE A 105 20.16 3.29 -6.87
C ILE A 105 19.64 4.33 -5.87
N ALA A 106 19.24 3.94 -4.66
CA ALA A 106 18.76 4.86 -3.64
C ALA A 106 19.90 5.61 -2.91
N LYS A 107 21.16 5.18 -3.09
CA LYS A 107 22.31 5.76 -2.37
C LYS A 107 22.43 7.28 -2.58
N GLY A 108 22.45 8.00 -1.45
CA GLY A 108 22.63 9.46 -1.43
C GLY A 108 21.35 10.27 -1.69
N PHE A 109 20.19 9.61 -1.72
CA PHE A 109 18.89 10.25 -1.82
C PHE A 109 18.05 9.89 -0.61
N ASP A 110 17.16 10.80 -0.22
CA ASP A 110 16.17 10.52 0.81
C ASP A 110 15.12 9.52 0.28
N ASN A 111 14.55 8.74 1.20
CA ASN A 111 13.36 7.94 0.95
C ASN A 111 12.56 7.85 2.25
N THR A 112 11.64 8.79 2.45
CA THR A 112 10.91 8.95 3.73
C THR A 112 9.80 7.93 3.95
N ASP A 113 9.54 7.05 2.98
CA ASP A 113 8.51 6.01 3.06
C ASP A 113 9.06 4.66 3.58
N VAL A 114 10.37 4.57 3.86
CA VAL A 114 11.06 3.32 4.24
C VAL A 114 11.70 3.43 5.62
#